data_AF-A0A4Z1DAM6-F1
#
_entry.id   AF-A0A4Z1DAM6-F1
#
_cell.length_a   1.000
_cell.length_b   1.000
_cell.length_c   1.000
_cell.angle_alpha   90.00
_cell.angle_beta   90.00
_cell.angle_gamma   90.00
#
_symmetry.space_group_name_H-M   'P 1'
#
loop_
_entity.id
_entity.type
_entity.pdbx_description
1 polymer ?
#
loop_
_entity_poly.entity_id
_entity_poly.type
_entity_poly.pdbx_seq_one_letter_code
_entity_poly.pdbx_strand_id
1 'polypeptide(L)'
;MYDFLDQIRLRPGTWLRGGSLHDLQTMLIGYQVALGVHSIDDPCDFWRGGAFGQWLGTRLGGTSPLGWAADIERNMPDGSTPVEEFFRLLDAYRSEAAQATATTRLPGIEYMINTFVTLFWRKRLLTQATERLEDHGFRVIRLEAGQWSTERDMHRAMAAALNFPDYYGHNLDALNDCLGDMACYGGYDDAPEGAGRALVFTDYDRFATTCPRAAQVVLDIIAVQARQAAVLRRRLICLVQSNDPQIRFEPIGAMSVMWNSDEWADSNRG
;
A
#
# COMPACT_ATOMS: atom_id res chain seq x y z
N MET A 1 5.90 8.35 -14.72
CA MET A 1 6.09 9.79 -15.06
C MET A 1 7.25 10.46 -14.33
N TYR A 2 7.44 10.26 -13.03
CA TYR A 2 8.50 10.93 -12.25
C TYR A 2 9.93 10.63 -12.73
N ASP A 3 10.22 9.38 -13.13
CA ASP A 3 11.53 9.02 -13.69
C ASP A 3 11.87 9.80 -14.97
N PHE A 4 10.85 10.14 -15.76
CA PHE A 4 11.01 10.96 -16.95
C PHE A 4 11.33 12.41 -16.60
N LEU A 5 10.68 12.96 -15.57
CA LEU A 5 11.00 14.30 -15.05
C LEU A 5 12.43 14.36 -14.48
N ASP A 6 12.92 13.30 -13.85
CA ASP A 6 14.30 13.24 -13.36
C ASP A 6 15.32 13.28 -14.51
N GLN A 7 15.02 12.64 -15.65
CA GLN A 7 15.86 12.74 -16.86
C GLN A 7 15.88 14.15 -17.46
N ILE A 8 14.74 14.85 -17.43
CA ILE A 8 14.64 16.25 -17.87
C ILE A 8 15.44 17.15 -16.92
N ARG A 9 15.35 16.92 -15.61
CA ARG A 9 16.08 17.67 -14.57
C ARG A 9 17.59 17.63 -14.77
N LEU A 10 18.13 16.48 -15.16
CA LEU A 10 19.57 16.31 -15.38
C LEU A 10 20.09 17.06 -16.61
N ARG A 11 19.24 17.27 -17.63
CA ARG A 11 19.66 17.85 -18.92
C ARG A 11 18.55 18.74 -19.54
N PRO A 12 18.10 19.80 -18.87
CA PRO A 12 16.92 20.55 -19.28
C PRO A 12 17.04 21.12 -20.70
N GLY A 13 18.22 21.59 -21.10
CA GLY A 13 18.46 22.12 -22.44
C GLY A 13 18.38 21.08 -23.57
N THR A 14 18.46 19.79 -23.27
CA THR A 14 18.28 18.70 -24.26
C THR A 14 16.80 18.45 -24.56
N TRP A 15 15.92 18.70 -23.60
CA TRP A 15 14.50 18.36 -23.67
C TRP A 15 13.61 19.59 -23.90
N LEU A 16 13.96 20.72 -23.28
CA LEU A 16 13.16 21.94 -23.26
C LEU A 16 13.91 23.05 -23.99
N ARG A 17 13.55 23.28 -25.26
CA ARG A 17 14.14 24.36 -26.05
C ARG A 17 13.78 25.70 -25.40
N GLY A 18 14.80 26.46 -25.00
CA GLY A 18 14.62 27.76 -24.34
C GLY A 18 14.03 27.70 -22.92
N GLY A 19 13.93 26.52 -22.30
CA GLY A 19 13.40 26.39 -20.94
C GLY A 19 11.89 26.64 -20.82
N SER A 20 11.12 26.45 -21.90
CA SER A 20 9.67 26.64 -21.94
C SER A 20 8.95 25.63 -21.02
N LEU A 21 8.26 26.09 -19.98
CA LEU A 21 7.38 25.23 -19.18
C LEU A 21 6.12 24.83 -19.93
N HIS A 22 5.69 25.65 -20.90
CA HIS A 22 4.58 25.30 -21.77
C HIS A 22 4.90 24.05 -22.61
N ASP A 23 6.13 23.94 -23.11
CA ASP A 23 6.60 22.78 -23.86
C ASP A 23 6.65 21.55 -22.96
N LEU A 24 7.17 21.70 -21.73
CA LEU A 24 7.17 20.64 -20.73
C LEU A 24 5.75 20.16 -20.42
N GLN A 25 4.81 21.07 -20.16
CA GLN A 25 3.42 20.73 -19.89
C GLN A 25 2.78 19.98 -21.05
N THR A 26 3.05 20.41 -22.29
CA THR A 26 2.56 19.74 -23.50
C THR A 26 3.13 18.32 -23.64
N MET A 27 4.43 18.14 -23.36
CA MET A 27 5.07 16.83 -23.36
C MET A 27 4.48 15.88 -22.31
N LEU A 28 4.21 16.36 -21.08
CA LEU A 28 3.62 15.54 -20.03
C LEU A 28 2.17 15.14 -20.33
N ILE A 29 1.39 16.04 -20.93
CA ILE A 29 0.04 15.71 -21.42
C ILE A 29 0.11 14.61 -22.48
N GLY A 30 1.02 14.73 -23.45
CA GLY A 30 1.22 13.72 -24.49
C GLY A 30 1.66 12.37 -23.92
N TYR A 31 2.55 12.38 -22.94
CA TYR A 31 2.99 11.19 -22.21
C TYR A 31 1.81 10.50 -21.50
N GLN A 32 0.97 11.24 -20.79
CA GLN A 32 -0.21 10.70 -20.10
C GLN A 32 -1.24 10.12 -21.08
N VAL A 33 -1.46 10.77 -22.23
CA VAL A 33 -2.33 10.22 -23.29
C VAL A 33 -1.77 8.90 -23.82
N ALA A 34 -0.46 8.80 -24.05
CA ALA A 34 0.18 7.57 -24.50
C ALA A 34 0.04 6.44 -23.47
N LEU A 35 0.23 6.72 -22.18
CA LEU A 35 0.01 5.73 -21.12
C LEU A 35 -1.44 5.24 -21.08
N GLY A 36 -2.42 6.15 -21.22
CA GLY A 36 -3.83 5.82 -21.28
C GLY A 36 -4.19 4.89 -22.45
N VAL A 37 -3.63 5.13 -23.64
CA VAL A 37 -3.80 4.25 -24.81
C VAL A 37 -3.22 2.84 -24.55
N HIS A 38 -2.13 2.76 -23.77
CA HIS A 38 -1.49 1.49 -23.42
C HIS A 38 -2.01 0.86 -22.13
N SER A 39 -3.06 1.42 -21.50
CA SER A 39 -3.63 0.94 -20.23
C SER A 39 -2.60 0.79 -19.11
N ILE A 40 -1.59 1.67 -19.09
CA ILE A 40 -0.60 1.75 -18.02
C ILE A 40 -1.14 2.72 -16.97
N ASP A 41 -1.26 2.23 -15.74
CA ASP A 41 -1.71 3.04 -14.60
C ASP A 41 -0.58 3.93 -14.09
N ASP A 42 -0.73 5.25 -14.22
CA ASP A 42 0.23 6.27 -13.76
C ASP A 42 -0.55 7.48 -13.21
N PRO A 43 -0.11 8.09 -12.09
CA PRO A 43 -0.83 9.21 -11.48
C PRO A 43 -1.02 10.40 -12.43
N CYS A 44 -2.25 10.88 -12.59
CA CYS A 44 -2.57 12.03 -13.45
C CYS A 44 -2.21 13.40 -12.83
N ASP A 45 -1.09 13.49 -12.11
CA ASP A 45 -0.77 14.64 -11.25
C ASP A 45 -0.64 15.97 -12.01
N PHE A 46 -0.07 15.94 -13.22
CA PHE A 46 0.17 17.13 -14.06
C PHE A 46 -0.92 17.39 -15.11
N TRP A 47 -2.00 16.61 -15.10
CA TRP A 47 -3.14 16.83 -15.99
C TRP A 47 -3.85 18.15 -15.66
N ARG A 48 -4.70 18.65 -16.56
CA ARG A 48 -5.57 19.80 -16.24
C ARG A 48 -6.46 19.47 -15.05
N GLY A 49 -6.31 20.22 -13.96
CA GLY A 49 -7.02 19.95 -12.70
C GLY A 49 -6.46 18.76 -11.91
N GLY A 50 -5.29 18.23 -12.28
CA GLY A 50 -4.57 17.20 -11.54
C GLY A 50 -4.03 17.70 -10.19
N ALA A 51 -3.60 16.76 -9.36
CA ALA A 51 -3.22 17.02 -7.96
C ALA A 51 -2.11 18.07 -7.81
N PHE A 52 -1.12 18.09 -8.72
CA PHE A 52 -0.06 19.11 -8.71
C PHE A 52 -0.62 20.51 -8.96
N GLY A 53 -1.51 20.67 -9.95
CA GLY A 53 -2.11 21.96 -10.27
C GLY A 53 -3.04 22.48 -9.17
N GLN A 54 -3.78 21.59 -8.52
CA GLN A 54 -4.62 21.94 -7.36
C GLN A 54 -3.76 22.36 -6.17
N TRP A 55 -2.71 21.59 -5.86
CA TRP A 55 -1.74 21.92 -4.81
C TRP A 55 -1.02 23.25 -5.08
N LEU A 56 -0.67 23.53 -6.33
CA LEU A 56 -0.06 24.81 -6.69
C LEU A 56 -1.06 25.96 -6.49
N GLY A 57 -2.32 25.74 -6.86
CA GLY A 57 -3.38 26.75 -6.71
C GLY A 57 -3.65 27.16 -5.26
N THR A 58 -3.54 26.24 -4.29
CA THR A 58 -3.70 26.60 -2.87
C THR A 58 -2.58 27.52 -2.36
N ARG A 59 -1.40 27.49 -3.00
CA ARG A 59 -0.22 28.31 -2.64
C ARG A 59 -0.20 29.66 -3.32
N LEU A 60 -0.67 29.71 -4.57
CA LEU A 60 -0.67 30.91 -5.39
C LEU A 60 -2.00 31.70 -5.30
N GLY A 61 -2.96 31.23 -4.49
CA GLY A 61 -4.24 31.91 -4.27
C GLY A 61 -5.28 31.69 -5.37
N GLY A 62 -5.14 30.63 -6.18
CA GLY A 62 -6.08 30.24 -7.23
C GLY A 62 -5.42 29.42 -8.33
N THR A 63 -6.22 28.75 -9.16
CA THR A 63 -5.76 28.05 -10.36
C THR A 63 -6.06 28.90 -11.61
N SER A 64 -5.11 28.95 -12.54
CA SER A 64 -5.34 29.60 -13.84
C SER A 64 -5.89 28.61 -14.87
N PRO A 65 -6.79 29.07 -15.77
CA PRO A 65 -7.23 28.27 -16.92
C PRO A 65 -6.09 27.97 -17.91
N LEU A 66 -4.96 28.67 -17.82
CA LEU A 66 -3.77 28.42 -18.65
C LEU A 66 -2.90 27.28 -18.12
N GLY A 67 -3.20 26.72 -16.94
CA GLY A 67 -2.48 25.59 -16.34
C GLY A 67 -1.27 26.00 -15.51
N TRP A 68 -0.66 25.01 -14.86
CA TRP A 68 0.40 25.21 -13.88
C TRP A 68 1.65 25.86 -14.48
N ALA A 69 1.97 25.63 -15.77
CA ALA A 69 3.12 26.26 -16.41
C ALA A 69 3.00 27.80 -16.40
N ALA A 70 1.82 28.31 -16.74
CA ALA A 70 1.56 29.76 -16.73
C ALA A 70 1.50 30.33 -15.32
N ASP A 71 1.02 29.55 -14.34
CA ASP A 71 0.98 29.97 -12.94
C ASP A 71 2.37 30.10 -12.34
N ILE A 72 3.29 29.18 -12.68
CA ILE A 72 4.68 29.23 -12.27
C ILE A 72 5.39 30.44 -12.88
N GLU A 73 5.26 30.65 -14.19
CA GLU A 73 5.93 31.76 -14.88
C GLU A 73 5.46 33.14 -14.37
N ARG A 74 4.17 33.28 -14.00
CA ARG A 74 3.62 34.53 -13.46
C ARG A 74 4.08 34.85 -12.04
N ASN A 75 4.39 33.84 -11.23
CA ASN A 75 4.75 33.99 -9.83
C ASN A 75 6.23 33.67 -9.57
N MET A 76 7.02 33.64 -10.63
CA MET A 76 8.43 33.29 -10.57
C MET A 76 9.23 34.38 -9.84
N PRO A 77 10.09 34.00 -8.86
CA PRO A 77 10.94 34.97 -8.18
C PRO A 77 12.04 35.51 -9.11
N ASP A 78 12.45 36.76 -8.86
CA ASP A 78 13.55 37.40 -9.59
C ASP A 78 14.84 36.58 -9.46
N GLY A 79 15.49 36.31 -10.60
CA GLY A 79 16.75 35.56 -10.65
C GLY A 79 16.61 34.04 -10.72
N SER A 80 15.39 33.50 -10.77
CA SER A 80 15.13 32.10 -11.09
C SER A 80 14.80 31.91 -12.59
N THR A 81 14.99 30.70 -13.10
CA THR A 81 14.41 30.29 -14.39
C THR A 81 13.08 29.55 -14.18
N PRO A 82 12.19 29.51 -15.20
CA PRO A 82 10.93 28.75 -15.11
C PRO A 82 11.15 27.27 -14.78
N VAL A 83 12.16 26.64 -15.39
CA VAL A 83 12.47 25.21 -15.16
C VAL A 83 12.97 24.95 -13.74
N GLU A 84 13.84 25.81 -13.21
CA GLU A 84 14.31 25.69 -11.82
C GLU A 84 13.16 25.84 -10.83
N GLU A 85 12.28 26.81 -11.07
CA GLU A 85 11.13 27.05 -10.19
C GLU A 85 10.13 25.88 -10.25
N PHE A 86 9.91 25.29 -11.42
CA PHE A 86 9.11 24.07 -11.56
C PHE A 86 9.69 22.92 -10.73
N PHE A 87 10.99 22.64 -10.82
CA PHE A 87 11.59 21.54 -10.06
C PHE A 87 11.62 21.81 -8.55
N ARG A 88 11.78 23.07 -8.14
CA ARG A 88 11.66 23.48 -6.73
C ARG A 88 10.26 23.20 -6.18
N LEU A 89 9.23 23.58 -6.95
CA LEU A 89 7.82 23.32 -6.59
C LEU A 89 7.48 21.84 -6.64
N LEU A 90 8.03 21.10 -7.60
CA LEU A 90 7.87 19.66 -7.70
C LEU A 90 8.44 18.94 -6.47
N ASP A 91 9.62 19.33 -6.01
CA ASP A 91 10.23 18.76 -4.79
C ASP A 91 9.36 19.04 -3.56
N ALA A 92 8.84 20.26 -3.43
CA ALA A 92 7.93 20.63 -2.34
C ALA A 92 6.62 19.82 -2.40
N TYR A 93 6.02 19.69 -3.58
CA TYR A 93 4.83 18.86 -3.79
C TYR A 93 5.07 17.41 -3.39
N ARG A 94 6.19 16.80 -3.81
CA ARG A 94 6.52 15.41 -3.47
C ARG A 94 6.76 15.23 -1.97
N SER A 95 7.46 16.18 -1.33
CA SER A 95 7.70 16.15 0.12
C SER A 95 6.39 16.21 0.89
N GLU A 96 5.48 17.10 0.48
CA GLU A 96 4.20 17.27 1.14
C GLU A 96 3.20 16.17 0.81
N ALA A 97 3.20 15.64 -0.41
CA ALA A 97 2.42 14.46 -0.75
C ALA A 97 2.87 13.25 0.08
N ALA A 98 4.19 13.09 0.30
CA ALA A 98 4.73 12.06 1.19
C ALA A 98 4.32 12.30 2.65
N GLN A 99 4.36 13.55 3.13
CA GLN A 99 3.93 13.91 4.48
C GLN A 99 2.42 13.79 4.67
N ALA A 100 1.60 14.21 3.69
CA ALA A 100 0.14 14.08 3.69
C ALA A 100 -0.26 12.61 3.63
N THR A 101 0.46 11.78 2.87
CA THR A 101 0.32 10.33 2.91
C THR A 101 0.69 9.77 4.29
N ALA A 102 1.68 10.34 4.98
CA ALA A 102 2.05 9.93 6.33
C ALA A 102 1.09 10.44 7.43
N THR A 103 0.46 11.61 7.24
CA THR A 103 -0.42 12.27 8.23
C THR A 103 -1.91 12.00 8.01
N THR A 104 -2.33 11.69 6.79
CA THR A 104 -3.74 11.45 6.42
C THR A 104 -4.08 9.97 6.33
N ARG A 105 -3.09 9.06 6.36
CA ARG A 105 -3.40 7.63 6.41
C ARG A 105 -3.89 7.27 7.81
N LEU A 106 -5.14 6.81 7.87
CA LEU A 106 -5.52 5.83 8.89
C LEU A 106 -4.41 4.76 8.90
N PRO A 107 -3.66 4.59 10.01
CA PRO A 107 -2.50 3.72 9.98
C PRO A 107 -2.88 2.30 9.54
N GLY A 108 -2.17 1.76 8.55
CA GLY A 108 -2.40 0.45 7.96
C GLY A 108 -3.29 0.41 6.72
N ILE A 109 -3.90 1.53 6.29
CA ILE A 109 -4.75 1.58 5.08
C ILE A 109 -3.99 1.22 3.80
N GLU A 110 -2.68 1.44 3.77
CA GLU A 110 -1.81 1.06 2.65
C GLU A 110 -1.73 -0.46 2.43
N TYR A 111 -2.02 -1.26 3.47
CA TYR A 111 -2.11 -2.72 3.39
C TYR A 111 -3.55 -3.22 3.17
N MET A 112 -4.49 -2.29 2.93
CA MET A 112 -5.92 -2.56 2.76
C MET A 112 -6.43 -2.15 1.38
N ILE A 113 -5.56 -1.76 0.45
CA ILE A 113 -5.91 -1.14 -0.85
C ILE A 113 -6.75 -2.07 -1.75
N ASN A 114 -6.64 -3.40 -1.60
CA ASN A 114 -7.44 -4.36 -2.39
C ASN A 114 -8.13 -5.41 -1.50
N THR A 115 -7.41 -6.03 -0.58
CA THR A 115 -7.97 -6.89 0.46
C THR A 115 -7.28 -6.60 1.78
N PHE A 116 -7.77 -7.16 2.89
CA PHE A 116 -7.13 -7.06 4.20
C PHE A 116 -5.90 -7.98 4.34
N VAL A 117 -5.48 -8.62 3.24
CA VAL A 117 -4.33 -9.52 3.11
C VAL A 117 -3.36 -8.92 2.08
N THR A 118 -2.12 -8.67 2.49
CA THR A 118 -1.07 -8.15 1.60
C THR A 118 0.10 -9.12 1.52
N LEU A 119 0.56 -9.45 0.30
CA LEU A 119 1.71 -10.32 0.10
C LEU A 119 3.03 -9.55 0.12
N PHE A 120 4.05 -10.19 0.68
CA PHE A 120 5.44 -9.73 0.74
C PHE A 120 6.37 -10.83 0.23
N TRP A 121 7.33 -10.45 -0.60
CA TRP A 121 8.38 -11.35 -1.03
C TRP A 121 9.59 -11.18 -0.11
N ARG A 122 10.09 -9.95 0.01
CA ARG A 122 11.26 -9.63 0.85
C ARG A 122 10.87 -9.51 2.32
N LYS A 123 11.47 -10.38 3.15
CA LYS A 123 11.36 -10.31 4.62
C LYS A 123 11.74 -8.94 5.19
N ARG A 124 12.69 -8.22 4.57
CA ARG A 124 13.06 -6.86 4.97
C ARG A 124 11.88 -5.89 4.87
N LEU A 125 11.12 -5.93 3.79
CA LEU A 125 9.96 -5.06 3.60
C LEU A 125 8.81 -5.44 4.52
N LEU A 126 8.60 -6.73 4.76
CA LEU A 126 7.66 -7.21 5.78
C LEU A 126 8.05 -6.68 7.17
N THR A 127 9.33 -6.74 7.53
CA THR A 127 9.83 -6.27 8.84
C THR A 127 9.56 -4.77 9.00
N GLN A 128 9.89 -3.96 7.99
CA GLN A 128 9.63 -2.52 8.00
C GLN A 128 8.13 -2.20 8.07
N ALA A 129 7.29 -2.95 7.35
CA ALA A 129 5.83 -2.80 7.43
C ALA A 129 5.30 -3.11 8.83
N THR A 130 5.87 -4.14 9.45
CA THR A 130 5.50 -4.58 10.80
C THR A 130 5.90 -3.55 11.85
N GLU A 131 7.13 -3.03 11.79
CA GLU A 131 7.62 -1.95 12.67
C GLU A 131 6.74 -0.70 12.55
N ARG A 132 6.38 -0.31 11.32
CA ARG A 132 5.44 0.81 11.11
C ARG A 132 4.09 0.54 11.76
N LEU A 133 3.53 -0.66 11.68
CA LEU A 133 2.26 -0.98 12.33
C LEU A 133 2.39 -0.88 13.86
N GLU A 134 3.47 -1.41 14.44
CA GLU A 134 3.78 -1.33 15.88
C GLU A 134 3.88 0.15 16.35
N ASP A 135 4.60 0.99 15.60
CA ASP A 135 4.74 2.43 15.88
C ASP A 135 3.39 3.19 15.89
N HIS A 136 2.40 2.67 15.15
CA HIS A 136 1.05 3.23 15.11
C HIS A 136 0.06 2.52 16.05
N GLY A 137 0.58 1.76 17.01
CA GLY A 137 -0.20 1.12 18.06
C GLY A 137 -0.95 -0.14 17.63
N PHE A 138 -0.56 -0.77 16.51
CA PHE A 138 -1.07 -2.10 16.20
C PHE A 138 -0.39 -3.14 17.08
N ARG A 139 -1.18 -4.08 17.56
CA ARG A 139 -0.64 -5.32 18.12
C ARG A 139 -0.33 -6.29 16.98
N VAL A 140 0.94 -6.56 16.78
CA VAL A 140 1.42 -7.53 15.79
C VAL A 140 1.50 -8.92 16.42
N ILE A 141 0.90 -9.90 15.76
CA ILE A 141 1.03 -11.33 16.06
C ILE A 141 1.81 -11.97 14.92
N ARG A 142 3.02 -12.46 15.23
CA ARG A 142 3.94 -13.05 14.25
C ARG A 142 3.84 -14.59 14.30
N LEU A 143 3.70 -15.21 13.13
CA LEU A 143 3.44 -16.64 12.96
C LEU A 143 4.41 -17.22 11.92
N GLU A 144 5.23 -18.18 12.35
CA GLU A 144 6.21 -18.86 11.49
C GLU A 144 5.54 -20.00 10.69
N ALA A 145 4.80 -19.64 9.64
CA ALA A 145 4.08 -20.59 8.81
C ALA A 145 4.99 -21.63 8.13
N GLY A 146 6.27 -21.29 7.94
CA GLY A 146 7.28 -22.21 7.42
C GLY A 146 7.52 -23.48 8.27
N GLN A 147 7.06 -23.51 9.52
CA GLN A 147 7.14 -24.67 10.43
C GLN A 147 5.90 -25.56 10.38
N TRP A 148 4.85 -25.15 9.66
CA TRP A 148 3.59 -25.88 9.61
C TRP A 148 3.66 -26.99 8.57
N SER A 149 3.84 -28.22 9.05
CA SER A 149 3.85 -29.42 8.20
C SER A 149 2.45 -30.01 8.01
N THR A 150 1.50 -29.64 8.87
CA THR A 150 0.11 -30.09 8.82
C THR A 150 -0.85 -28.96 9.18
N GLU A 151 -2.12 -29.11 8.80
CA GLU A 151 -3.21 -28.23 9.26
C GLU A 151 -3.32 -28.17 10.78
N ARG A 152 -3.00 -29.27 11.48
CA ARG A 152 -2.98 -29.33 12.94
C ARG A 152 -1.89 -28.46 13.56
N ASP A 153 -0.72 -28.38 12.92
CA ASP A 153 0.38 -27.52 13.39
C ASP A 153 -0.01 -26.04 13.26
N MET A 154 -0.66 -25.68 12.15
CA MET A 154 -1.24 -24.36 11.94
C MET A 154 -2.26 -24.02 13.04
N HIS A 155 -3.24 -24.91 13.30
CA HIS A 155 -4.25 -24.67 14.34
C HIS A 155 -3.62 -24.50 15.73
N ARG A 156 -2.59 -25.30 16.07
CA ARG A 156 -1.88 -25.17 17.34
C ARG A 156 -1.15 -23.83 17.46
N ALA A 157 -0.43 -23.43 16.41
CA ALA A 157 0.32 -22.19 16.40
C ALA A 157 -0.61 -20.96 16.46
N MET A 158 -1.68 -20.97 15.68
CA MET A 158 -2.69 -19.91 15.69
C MET A 158 -3.37 -19.79 17.05
N ALA A 159 -3.82 -20.91 17.64
CA ALA A 159 -4.47 -20.89 18.95
C ALA A 159 -3.56 -20.35 20.04
N ALA A 160 -2.28 -20.76 20.06
CA ALA A 160 -1.30 -20.28 21.02
C ALA A 160 -1.01 -18.78 20.83
N ALA A 161 -0.78 -18.34 19.59
CA ALA A 161 -0.40 -16.95 19.31
C ALA A 161 -1.56 -15.95 19.52
N LEU A 162 -2.80 -16.39 19.28
CA LEU A 162 -4.01 -15.59 19.43
C LEU A 162 -4.69 -15.78 20.78
N ASN A 163 -4.14 -16.63 21.65
CA ASN A 163 -4.68 -16.97 22.96
C ASN A 163 -6.14 -17.43 22.87
N PHE A 164 -6.44 -18.34 21.94
CA PHE A 164 -7.77 -18.93 21.79
C PHE A 164 -8.14 -19.79 23.01
N PRO A 165 -9.45 -19.88 23.33
CA PRO A 165 -9.93 -20.61 24.50
C PRO A 165 -9.71 -22.13 24.39
N ASP A 166 -9.69 -22.82 25.54
CA ASP A 166 -9.46 -24.27 25.63
C ASP A 166 -10.49 -25.11 24.86
N TYR A 167 -11.66 -24.56 24.57
CA TYR A 167 -12.70 -25.22 23.76
C TYR A 167 -12.50 -25.07 22.24
N TYR A 168 -11.38 -24.51 21.80
CA TYR A 168 -11.07 -24.34 20.38
C TYR A 168 -11.08 -25.69 19.64
N GLY A 169 -12.01 -25.84 18.68
CA GLY A 169 -12.29 -27.12 18.01
C GLY A 169 -11.23 -27.62 17.02
N HIS A 170 -10.09 -26.92 16.86
CA HIS A 170 -8.98 -27.28 15.98
C HIS A 170 -9.38 -27.62 14.53
N ASN A 171 -10.31 -26.84 13.97
CA ASN A 171 -10.76 -26.92 12.58
C ASN A 171 -11.02 -25.51 12.01
N LEU A 172 -11.21 -25.41 10.70
CA LEU A 172 -11.38 -24.12 10.00
C LEU A 172 -12.64 -23.35 10.41
N ASP A 173 -13.73 -24.03 10.76
CA ASP A 173 -14.95 -23.38 11.26
C ASP A 173 -14.69 -22.75 12.64
N ALA A 174 -14.05 -23.50 13.54
CA ALA A 174 -13.64 -22.99 14.85
C ALA A 174 -12.64 -21.83 14.73
N LEU A 175 -11.74 -21.85 13.73
CA LEU A 175 -10.86 -20.73 13.43
C LEU A 175 -11.66 -19.49 13.04
N ASN A 176 -12.64 -19.65 12.15
CA ASN A 176 -13.49 -18.55 11.70
C ASN A 176 -14.24 -17.91 12.88
N ASP A 177 -14.84 -18.72 13.75
CA ASP A 177 -15.59 -18.24 14.91
C ASP A 177 -14.68 -17.49 15.90
N CYS A 178 -13.57 -18.12 16.32
CA CYS A 178 -12.66 -17.50 17.30
C CYS A 178 -11.97 -16.25 16.75
N LEU A 179 -11.62 -16.24 15.46
CA LEU A 179 -11.02 -15.07 14.83
C LEU A 179 -12.03 -13.93 14.71
N GLY A 180 -13.29 -14.24 14.38
CA GLY A 180 -14.36 -13.26 14.34
C GLY A 180 -14.63 -12.62 15.68
N ASP A 181 -14.68 -13.41 16.75
CA ASP A 181 -14.82 -12.88 18.11
C ASP A 181 -13.68 -11.95 18.48
N MET A 182 -12.44 -12.38 18.21
CA MET A 182 -11.25 -11.58 18.47
C MET A 182 -11.23 -10.28 17.65
N ALA A 183 -11.62 -10.34 16.38
CA ALA A 183 -11.57 -9.21 15.45
C ALA A 183 -12.69 -8.19 15.70
N CYS A 184 -13.91 -8.65 15.98
CA CYS A 184 -15.12 -7.85 16.08
C CYS A 184 -15.44 -7.40 17.51
N TYR A 185 -15.25 -8.26 18.50
CA TYR A 185 -15.56 -7.97 19.91
C TYR A 185 -14.31 -7.71 20.74
N GLY A 186 -13.14 -8.07 20.22
CA GLY A 186 -11.86 -7.84 20.87
C GLY A 186 -11.49 -9.05 21.67
N GLY A 187 -10.29 -9.56 21.38
CA GLY A 187 -9.80 -10.79 21.99
C GLY A 187 -9.74 -10.74 23.52
N TYR A 188 -9.53 -11.95 24.05
CA TYR A 188 -9.38 -12.35 25.44
C TYR A 188 -8.11 -11.80 26.14
N ASP A 189 -7.75 -10.54 25.91
CA ASP A 189 -6.53 -9.91 26.39
C ASP A 189 -6.73 -8.42 26.75
N ASP A 190 -5.78 -7.82 27.48
CA ASP A 190 -5.88 -6.46 28.03
C ASP A 190 -5.63 -5.32 27.01
N ALA A 191 -5.79 -5.57 25.71
CA ALA A 191 -5.51 -4.56 24.69
C ALA A 191 -6.54 -3.40 24.76
N PRO A 192 -6.10 -2.13 24.64
CA PRO A 192 -7.02 -1.00 24.63
C PRO A 192 -8.07 -1.15 23.52
N GLU A 193 -9.32 -0.85 23.85
CA GLU A 193 -10.43 -0.86 22.90
C GLU A 193 -10.09 0.04 21.70
N GLY A 194 -10.11 -0.52 20.49
CA GLY A 194 -9.76 0.20 19.25
C GLY A 194 -8.30 0.07 18.76
N ALA A 195 -7.42 -0.62 19.51
CA ALA A 195 -6.08 -0.98 19.02
C ALA A 195 -6.20 -1.91 17.79
N GLY A 196 -5.56 -1.54 16.68
CA GLY A 196 -5.53 -2.38 15.49
C GLY A 196 -4.74 -3.66 15.74
N ARG A 197 -5.04 -4.74 15.01
CA ARG A 197 -4.29 -6.00 15.06
C ARG A 197 -3.73 -6.35 13.70
N ALA A 198 -2.54 -6.93 13.70
CA ALA A 198 -1.88 -7.37 12.49
C ALA A 198 -1.41 -8.82 12.65
N LEU A 199 -1.86 -9.71 11.77
CA LEU A 199 -1.34 -11.07 11.65
C LEU A 199 -0.20 -11.06 10.63
N VAL A 200 0.96 -11.58 11.01
CA VAL A 200 2.14 -11.59 10.15
C VAL A 200 2.61 -13.03 9.97
N PHE A 201 2.50 -13.56 8.76
CA PHE A 201 2.98 -14.90 8.41
C PHE A 201 4.32 -14.83 7.68
N THR A 202 5.27 -15.69 8.03
CA THR A 202 6.53 -15.85 7.30
C THR A 202 6.68 -17.23 6.69
N ASP A 203 7.31 -17.30 5.52
CA ASP A 203 7.56 -18.54 4.77
C ASP A 203 6.26 -19.31 4.47
N TYR A 204 5.18 -18.58 4.14
CA TYR A 204 3.84 -19.13 3.95
C TYR A 204 3.74 -20.06 2.72
N ASP A 205 4.68 -19.93 1.76
CA ASP A 205 4.82 -20.83 0.60
C ASP A 205 4.93 -22.30 1.02
N ARG A 206 5.60 -22.61 2.13
CA ARG A 206 5.77 -23.98 2.62
C ARG A 206 4.45 -24.59 3.09
N PHE A 207 3.67 -23.81 3.85
CA PHE A 207 2.34 -24.22 4.27
C PHE A 207 1.38 -24.33 3.09
N ALA A 208 1.42 -23.37 2.17
CA ALA A 208 0.62 -23.40 0.94
C ALA A 208 0.95 -24.61 0.05
N THR A 209 2.21 -25.07 0.03
CA THR A 209 2.62 -26.27 -0.70
C THR A 209 2.11 -27.54 -0.02
N THR A 210 2.20 -27.60 1.31
CA THR A 210 1.92 -28.83 2.06
C THR A 210 0.43 -29.01 2.35
N CYS A 211 -0.30 -27.92 2.55
CA CYS A 211 -1.74 -27.90 2.83
C CYS A 211 -2.46 -26.80 1.99
N PRO A 212 -2.51 -26.92 0.65
CA PRO A 212 -2.98 -25.84 -0.23
C PRO A 212 -4.39 -25.33 0.09
N ARG A 213 -5.33 -26.26 0.33
CA ARG A 213 -6.71 -25.92 0.66
C ARG A 213 -6.80 -25.16 1.97
N ALA A 214 -6.13 -25.64 3.02
CA ALA A 214 -6.15 -24.97 4.32
C ALA A 214 -5.50 -23.58 4.22
N ALA A 215 -4.38 -23.45 3.51
CA ALA A 215 -3.70 -22.18 3.30
C ALA A 215 -4.57 -21.13 2.60
N GLN A 216 -5.33 -21.55 1.58
CA GLN A 216 -6.33 -20.70 0.93
C GLN A 216 -7.43 -20.27 1.91
N VAL A 217 -8.05 -21.22 2.61
CA VAL A 217 -9.21 -20.95 3.49
C VAL A 217 -8.83 -20.09 4.69
N VAL A 218 -7.63 -20.26 5.25
CA VAL A 218 -7.14 -19.40 6.35
C VAL A 218 -7.09 -17.93 5.92
N LEU A 219 -6.53 -17.63 4.75
CA LEU A 219 -6.49 -16.25 4.24
C LEU A 219 -7.90 -15.71 3.94
N ASP A 220 -8.81 -16.58 3.46
CA ASP A 220 -10.21 -16.24 3.18
C ASP A 220 -10.95 -15.84 4.45
N ILE A 221 -10.85 -16.66 5.49
CA ILE A 221 -11.38 -16.40 6.83
C ILE A 221 -10.85 -15.05 7.34
N ILE A 222 -9.54 -14.83 7.30
CA ILE A 222 -8.95 -13.59 7.81
C ILE A 222 -9.48 -12.36 7.05
N ALA A 223 -9.60 -12.44 5.72
CA ALA A 223 -10.11 -11.34 4.91
C ALA A 223 -11.59 -11.04 5.20
N VAL A 224 -12.41 -12.07 5.37
CA VAL A 224 -13.84 -11.93 5.75
C VAL A 224 -13.97 -11.29 7.13
N GLN A 225 -13.24 -11.79 8.13
CA GLN A 225 -13.30 -11.27 9.50
C GLN A 225 -12.76 -9.83 9.60
N ALA A 226 -11.70 -9.52 8.85
CA ALA A 226 -11.17 -8.16 8.80
C ALA A 226 -12.16 -7.16 8.19
N ARG A 227 -12.93 -7.58 7.18
CA ARG A 227 -14.01 -6.77 6.60
C ARG A 227 -15.14 -6.51 7.61
N GLN A 228 -15.54 -7.53 8.37
CA GLN A 228 -16.55 -7.37 9.42
C GLN A 228 -16.05 -6.44 10.54
N ALA A 229 -14.80 -6.61 10.98
CA ALA A 229 -14.17 -5.75 11.98
C ALA A 229 -14.15 -4.27 11.53
N ALA A 230 -13.88 -4.01 10.25
CA ALA A 230 -13.89 -2.66 9.69
C ALA A 230 -15.26 -1.97 9.80
N VAL A 231 -16.37 -2.71 9.63
CA VAL A 231 -17.74 -2.19 9.85
C VAL A 231 -17.92 -1.70 11.29
N LEU A 232 -17.29 -2.39 12.24
CA LEU A 232 -17.30 -2.06 13.66
C LEU A 232 -16.23 -1.02 14.04
N ARG A 233 -15.60 -0.36 13.05
CA ARG A 233 -14.48 0.59 13.22
C ARG A 233 -13.24 0.00 13.91
N ARG A 234 -13.08 -1.31 13.80
CA ARG A 234 -11.90 -2.06 14.25
C ARG A 234 -11.01 -2.36 13.07
N ARG A 235 -9.74 -2.65 13.33
CA ARG A 235 -8.73 -2.87 12.30
C ARG A 235 -8.06 -4.21 12.50
N LEU A 236 -8.21 -5.11 11.55
CA LEU A 236 -7.45 -6.34 11.43
C LEU A 236 -6.76 -6.33 10.07
N ILE A 237 -5.45 -6.54 10.06
CA ILE A 237 -4.62 -6.58 8.85
C ILE A 237 -3.88 -7.91 8.83
N CYS A 238 -3.64 -8.46 7.64
CA CYS A 238 -2.87 -9.67 7.43
C CYS A 238 -1.72 -9.40 6.46
N LEU A 239 -0.49 -9.64 6.89
CA LEU A 239 0.71 -9.55 6.05
C LEU A 239 1.28 -10.95 5.88
N VAL A 240 1.47 -11.39 4.63
CA VAL A 240 1.88 -12.75 4.31
C VAL A 240 3.18 -12.71 3.52
N GLN A 241 4.26 -13.26 4.07
CA GLN A 241 5.52 -13.39 3.35
C GLN A 241 5.68 -14.79 2.73
N SER A 242 6.10 -14.81 1.46
CA SER A 242 6.37 -16.00 0.66
C SER A 242 7.76 -15.89 0.00
N ASN A 243 8.52 -16.99 -0.02
CA ASN A 243 9.75 -17.06 -0.81
C ASN A 243 9.50 -17.42 -2.28
N ASP A 244 8.28 -17.88 -2.61
CA ASP A 244 7.82 -18.08 -3.98
C ASP A 244 7.23 -16.77 -4.51
N PRO A 245 7.92 -16.06 -5.44
CA PRO A 245 7.43 -14.80 -6.03
C PRO A 245 6.26 -14.99 -7.00
N GLN A 246 5.93 -16.24 -7.35
CA GLN A 246 4.85 -16.62 -8.24
C GLN A 246 3.68 -17.29 -7.49
N ILE A 247 3.68 -17.26 -6.16
CA ILE A 247 2.56 -17.78 -5.37
C ILE A 247 1.26 -17.09 -5.78
N ARG A 248 0.21 -17.88 -6.01
CA ARG A 248 -1.13 -17.40 -6.35
C ARG A 248 -2.15 -18.08 -5.46
N PHE A 249 -3.16 -17.30 -5.10
CA PHE A 249 -4.35 -17.77 -4.40
C PHE A 249 -5.56 -17.51 -5.30
N GLU A 250 -6.58 -18.35 -5.18
CA GLU A 250 -7.91 -17.99 -5.68
C GLU A 250 -8.39 -16.70 -4.98
N PRO A 251 -9.35 -15.94 -5.53
CA PRO A 251 -9.84 -14.73 -4.89
C PRO A 251 -10.19 -14.95 -3.40
N ILE A 252 -9.52 -14.20 -2.53
CA ILE A 252 -9.63 -14.25 -1.07
C ILE A 252 -10.62 -13.19 -0.62
N GLY A 253 -11.70 -13.62 0.04
CA GLY A 253 -12.83 -12.78 0.40
C GLY A 253 -13.52 -12.18 -0.83
N ALA A 254 -13.52 -12.90 -1.96
CA ALA A 254 -13.96 -12.46 -3.29
C ALA A 254 -13.11 -11.35 -3.94
N MET A 255 -11.87 -11.15 -3.48
CA MET A 255 -10.95 -10.15 -4.05
C MET A 255 -9.57 -10.77 -4.34
N SER A 256 -8.90 -10.32 -5.41
CA SER A 256 -7.55 -10.77 -5.71
C SER A 256 -6.56 -10.31 -4.63
N VAL A 257 -5.75 -11.23 -4.12
CA VAL A 257 -4.64 -10.89 -3.22
C VAL A 257 -3.53 -10.25 -4.01
N MET A 258 -3.02 -9.13 -3.53
CA MET A 258 -1.99 -8.34 -4.20
C MET A 258 -0.71 -8.31 -3.36
N TRP A 259 0.43 -8.19 -4.03
CA TRP A 259 1.70 -7.85 -3.39
C TRP A 259 1.68 -6.40 -2.91
N ASN A 260 2.50 -6.08 -1.91
CA ASN A 260 2.67 -4.72 -1.42
C ASN A 260 3.13 -3.76 -2.53
N SER A 261 2.95 -2.45 -2.29
CA SER A 261 3.20 -1.39 -3.27
C SER A 261 4.61 -1.36 -3.85
N ASP A 262 5.61 -1.86 -3.13
CA ASP A 262 7.01 -1.85 -3.60
C ASP A 262 7.31 -3.08 -4.46
N GLU A 263 6.52 -4.14 -4.31
CA GLU A 263 6.73 -5.45 -4.92
C GLU A 263 5.58 -5.86 -5.83
N TRP A 264 4.71 -4.95 -6.27
CA TRP A 264 3.50 -5.29 -7.06
C TRP A 264 3.80 -5.77 -8.49
N ALA A 265 4.83 -5.24 -9.14
CA ALA A 265 5.26 -5.65 -10.47
C ALA A 265 6.09 -6.94 -10.43
N ASP A 266 5.86 -7.87 -11.37
CA ASP A 266 6.67 -9.09 -11.51
C ASP A 266 8.16 -8.78 -11.68
N SER A 267 8.49 -7.69 -12.38
CA SER A 267 9.88 -7.21 -12.57
C SER A 267 10.58 -6.79 -11.27
N ASN A 268 9.82 -6.48 -10.22
CA ASN A 268 10.37 -6.11 -8.93
C ASN A 268 10.59 -7.33 -8.02
N ARG A 269 10.13 -8.51 -8.45
CA ARG A 269 10.22 -9.80 -7.74
C ARG A 269 11.27 -10.77 -8.31
N GLY A 270 12.22 -10.26 -9.11
CA GLY A 270 13.32 -11.02 -9.73
C GLY A 270 14.60 -10.21 -9.85
#